data_AF-A0A2V8LQI9-F1
#
_entry.id   AF-A0A2V8LQI9-F1
#
_cell.length_a   1.000
_cell.length_b   1.000
_cell.length_c   1.000
_cell.angle_alpha   90.00
_cell.angle_beta   90.00
_cell.angle_gamma   90.00
#
_symmetry.space_group_name_H-M   'P 1'
#
loop_
_entity.id
_entity.type
_entity.pdbx_description
1 polymer ?
#
loop_
_entity_poly.entity_id
_entity_poly.type
_entity_poly.pdbx_seq_one_letter_code
_entity_poly.pdbx_strand_id
1 'polypeptide(L)'
;MPTKTIRVGDTTKPDPFTVAIIANPYLEAPWNSGTFVPDPIRTNQPAFDSCVNYIVASLFGGLAGQAERLLGDLAIAPKVRVLSVFDPGVPSGDQNSLVAQDGVSNLLVPRRDNFKPFLAQHGVEADVAYAVSLSQSHTRASAWFTTDDDAGPGNNFTLDGKTFSHRHRNITPGTIAIHSSATSMTAVHEFGHALSSYSNGAVLDLYVDSKLGLNNKRGRPIPASFATYDGVVMASDPIRDSLGYPVTWQSYHCELITPAFPALMDNYWMAPGGIPEHCQHDRITRQFLMDRVRAKISR
;
A
#
# COMPACT_ATOMS: atom_id res chain seq x y z
N MET A 1 -13.19 -18.67 15.28
CA MET A 1 -13.74 -17.41 14.74
C MET A 1 -12.96 -17.06 13.47
N PRO A 2 -13.63 -16.60 12.40
CA PRO A 2 -12.97 -16.31 11.12
C PRO A 2 -11.94 -15.18 11.22
N THR A 3 -12.09 -14.28 12.20
CA THR A 3 -11.12 -13.21 12.49
C THR A 3 -10.12 -13.63 13.57
N LYS A 4 -8.83 -13.37 13.32
CA LYS A 4 -7.72 -13.60 14.26
C LYS A 4 -6.91 -12.32 14.45
N THR A 5 -6.54 -12.02 15.69
CA THR A 5 -5.60 -10.94 15.99
C THR A 5 -4.16 -11.43 15.81
N ILE A 6 -3.42 -10.79 14.90
CA ILE A 6 -2.00 -11.07 14.65
C ILE A 6 -1.12 -10.14 15.49
N ARG A 7 -1.50 -8.86 15.56
CA ARG A 7 -0.89 -7.85 16.44
C ARG A 7 -2.02 -7.07 17.12
N VAL A 8 -1.95 -6.94 18.44
CA VAL A 8 -3.03 -6.32 19.23
C VAL A 8 -3.13 -4.80 19.00
N GLY A 9 -2.00 -4.14 18.72
CA GLY A 9 -1.93 -2.69 18.58
C GLY A 9 -2.16 -1.94 19.89
N ASP A 10 -2.53 -0.66 19.80
CA ASP A 10 -2.84 0.14 20.99
C ASP A 10 -4.22 -0.22 21.57
N THR A 11 -4.26 -0.74 22.79
CA THR A 11 -5.50 -1.12 23.48
C THR A 11 -6.00 -0.04 24.44
N THR A 12 -5.26 1.06 24.61
CA THR A 12 -5.70 2.16 25.48
C THR A 12 -6.75 3.04 24.82
N LYS A 13 -7.09 2.79 23.56
CA LYS A 13 -8.08 3.54 22.78
C LYS A 13 -8.96 2.60 21.95
N PRO A 14 -10.21 2.98 21.66
CA PRO A 14 -11.18 2.10 21.01
C PRO A 14 -10.90 1.87 19.51
N ASP A 15 -10.22 2.80 18.84
CA ASP A 15 -10.03 2.84 17.38
C ASP A 15 -8.54 2.88 16.97
N PRO A 16 -7.76 1.80 17.22
CA PRO A 16 -6.36 1.72 16.77
C PRO A 16 -6.24 1.74 15.25
N PHE A 17 -5.12 2.26 14.75
CA PHE A 17 -4.75 2.13 13.34
C PHE A 17 -4.68 0.64 12.99
N THR A 18 -5.50 0.21 12.03
CA THR A 18 -5.77 -1.20 11.77
C THR A 18 -5.45 -1.58 10.33
N VAL A 19 -4.60 -2.59 10.18
CA VAL A 19 -4.38 -3.30 8.92
C VAL A 19 -5.15 -4.62 8.97
N ALA A 20 -6.02 -4.85 7.99
CA ALA A 20 -6.73 -6.12 7.82
C ALA A 20 -6.11 -6.92 6.67
N ILE A 21 -5.94 -8.23 6.85
CA ILE A 21 -5.48 -9.15 5.80
C ILE A 21 -6.54 -10.23 5.63
N ILE A 22 -7.10 -10.35 4.43
CA ILE A 22 -8.31 -11.13 4.16
C ILE A 22 -7.96 -12.23 3.15
N ALA A 23 -8.37 -13.47 3.38
CA ALA A 23 -8.38 -14.48 2.33
C ALA A 23 -9.54 -14.17 1.38
N ASN A 24 -9.26 -13.80 0.14
CA ASN A 24 -10.28 -13.44 -0.83
C ASN A 24 -11.21 -14.66 -1.06
N PRO A 25 -12.53 -14.56 -0.82
CA PRO A 25 -13.40 -15.73 -0.96
C PRO A 25 -13.72 -16.08 -2.42
N TYR A 26 -14.00 -15.06 -3.23
CA TYR A 26 -14.37 -15.20 -4.64
C TYR A 26 -13.61 -14.18 -5.50
N LEU A 27 -13.29 -14.55 -6.73
CA LEU A 27 -12.69 -13.66 -7.73
C LEU A 27 -13.75 -13.23 -8.73
N GLU A 28 -13.72 -11.96 -9.12
CA GLU A 28 -14.34 -11.56 -10.38
C GLU A 28 -13.38 -11.88 -11.54
N ALA A 29 -13.81 -12.71 -12.50
CA ALA A 29 -12.93 -13.26 -13.52
C ALA A 29 -13.61 -13.29 -14.90
N PRO A 30 -13.27 -12.38 -15.84
CA PRO A 30 -12.38 -11.21 -15.68
C PRO A 30 -13.06 -10.03 -14.97
N TRP A 31 -12.31 -8.97 -14.68
CA TRP A 31 -12.80 -7.73 -14.09
C TRP A 31 -13.91 -7.10 -14.94
N ASN A 32 -14.97 -6.62 -14.28
CA ASN A 32 -16.20 -6.07 -14.87
C ASN A 32 -17.03 -7.07 -15.71
N SER A 33 -16.82 -8.38 -15.53
CA SER A 33 -17.65 -9.40 -16.20
C SER A 33 -18.92 -9.75 -15.44
N GLY A 34 -19.00 -9.44 -14.14
CA GLY A 34 -20.06 -9.96 -13.27
C GLY A 34 -20.00 -11.48 -13.03
N THR A 35 -18.92 -12.15 -13.46
CA THR A 35 -18.70 -13.59 -13.24
C THR A 35 -17.83 -13.79 -12.01
N PHE A 36 -18.38 -14.48 -11.00
CA PHE A 36 -17.71 -14.73 -9.72
C PHE A 36 -17.36 -16.21 -9.57
N VAL A 37 -16.08 -16.50 -9.43
CA VAL A 37 -15.56 -17.87 -9.26
C VAL A 37 -14.90 -18.02 -7.90
N PRO A 38 -14.93 -19.20 -7.25
CA PRO A 38 -14.22 -19.42 -6.01
C PRO A 38 -12.71 -19.12 -6.17
N ASP A 39 -12.16 -18.28 -5.29
CA ASP A 39 -10.71 -18.11 -5.22
C ASP A 39 -10.10 -19.32 -4.49
N PRO A 40 -9.09 -20.02 -5.03
CA PRO A 40 -8.49 -21.17 -4.36
C PRO A 40 -7.94 -20.86 -2.95
N ILE A 41 -7.65 -19.60 -2.63
CA ILE A 41 -7.18 -19.21 -1.29
C ILE A 41 -8.23 -19.48 -0.21
N ARG A 42 -9.54 -19.47 -0.55
CA ARG A 42 -10.65 -19.58 0.41
C ARG A 42 -10.63 -20.86 1.23
N THR A 43 -10.02 -21.93 0.70
CA THR A 43 -9.88 -23.22 1.37
C THR A 43 -8.43 -23.57 1.71
N ASN A 44 -7.46 -22.72 1.35
CA ASN A 44 -6.04 -22.96 1.56
C ASN A 44 -5.48 -22.09 2.69
N GLN A 45 -5.87 -22.41 3.92
CA GLN A 45 -5.41 -21.70 5.11
C GLN A 45 -3.88 -21.68 5.27
N PRO A 46 -3.12 -22.75 5.01
CA PRO A 46 -1.67 -22.70 5.08
C PRO A 46 -1.02 -21.66 4.15
N ALA A 47 -1.51 -21.53 2.91
CA ALA A 47 -1.02 -20.52 1.97
C ALA A 47 -1.38 -19.10 2.45
N PHE A 48 -2.59 -18.93 2.99
CA PHE A 48 -3.03 -17.66 3.56
C PHE A 48 -2.17 -17.24 4.76
N ASP A 49 -1.97 -18.13 5.74
CA ASP A 49 -1.18 -17.86 6.93
C ASP A 49 0.29 -17.54 6.57
N SER A 50 0.85 -18.22 5.57
CA SER A 50 2.19 -17.93 5.05
C SER A 50 2.26 -16.52 4.45
N CYS A 51 1.25 -16.13 3.67
CA CYS A 51 1.17 -14.78 3.11
C CYS A 51 0.96 -13.71 4.19
N VAL A 52 0.13 -13.97 5.21
CA VAL A 52 -0.04 -13.10 6.38
C VAL A 52 1.30 -12.84 7.07
N ASN A 53 2.09 -13.89 7.33
CA ASN A 53 3.41 -13.77 7.95
C ASN A 53 4.37 -12.94 7.07
N TYR A 54 4.36 -13.18 5.75
CA TYR A 54 5.13 -12.39 4.80
C TYR A 54 4.73 -10.90 4.81
N ILE A 55 3.44 -10.58 4.71
CA ILE A 55 2.94 -9.19 4.73
C ILE A 55 3.36 -8.51 6.03
N VAL A 56 3.20 -9.17 7.18
CA VAL A 56 3.63 -8.62 8.46
C VAL A 56 5.15 -8.42 8.52
N ALA A 57 5.95 -9.39 8.06
CA ALA A 57 7.40 -9.22 8.00
C ALA A 57 7.77 -8.03 7.11
N SER A 58 7.21 -7.93 5.90
CA SER A 58 7.47 -6.84 4.95
C SER A 58 7.07 -5.47 5.51
N LEU A 59 5.90 -5.33 6.14
CA LEU A 59 5.44 -4.05 6.67
C LEU A 59 6.27 -3.53 7.85
N PHE A 60 6.76 -4.43 8.70
CA PHE A 60 7.46 -4.09 9.94
C PHE A 60 8.98 -4.19 9.82
N GLY A 61 9.54 -4.36 8.62
CA GLY A 61 10.98 -4.42 8.41
C GLY A 61 11.63 -5.71 8.89
N GLY A 62 10.87 -6.81 8.88
CA GLY A 62 11.27 -8.14 9.35
C GLY A 62 11.81 -9.07 8.26
N LEU A 63 11.83 -8.65 6.98
CA LEU A 63 12.52 -9.43 5.95
C LEU A 63 14.04 -9.33 6.13
N ALA A 64 14.77 -10.35 5.69
CA ALA A 64 16.22 -10.38 5.81
C ALA A 64 16.86 -9.21 5.04
N GLY A 65 17.67 -8.40 5.73
CA GLY A 65 18.34 -7.24 5.13
C GLY A 65 17.43 -6.02 4.90
N GLN A 66 16.16 -6.06 5.31
CA GLN A 66 15.21 -4.99 4.98
C GLN A 66 15.58 -3.64 5.61
N ALA A 67 15.84 -2.66 4.74
CA ALA A 67 16.16 -1.29 5.10
C ALA A 67 14.91 -0.42 5.34
N GLU A 68 13.83 -0.66 4.61
CA GLU A 68 12.56 0.02 4.85
C GLU A 68 11.89 -0.54 6.12
N ARG A 69 11.54 0.35 7.06
CA ARG A 69 10.99 0.01 8.38
C ARG A 69 9.83 0.93 8.75
N LEU A 70 8.97 1.24 7.78
CA LEU A 70 7.87 2.19 7.93
C LEU A 70 7.00 1.92 9.18
N LEU A 71 6.52 0.68 9.36
CA LEU A 71 5.77 0.31 10.57
C LEU A 71 6.64 -0.32 11.67
N GLY A 72 7.92 -0.55 11.40
CA GLY A 72 8.88 -1.14 12.34
C GLY A 72 9.47 -0.14 13.36
N ASP A 73 9.18 1.15 13.21
CA ASP A 73 9.58 2.19 14.16
C ASP A 73 9.03 1.90 15.57
N LEU A 74 9.87 2.07 16.61
CA LEU A 74 9.53 1.68 17.99
C LEU A 74 8.36 2.49 18.57
N ALA A 75 8.09 3.70 18.08
CA ALA A 75 6.96 4.52 18.49
C ALA A 75 5.67 4.16 17.71
N ILE A 76 5.79 3.53 16.54
CA ILE A 76 4.67 3.15 15.67
C ILE A 76 4.26 1.70 15.87
N ALA A 77 5.21 0.77 15.84
CA ALA A 77 4.95 -0.67 15.79
C ALA A 77 4.02 -1.21 16.90
N PRO A 78 4.10 -0.73 18.16
CA PRO A 78 3.19 -1.14 19.22
C PRO A 78 1.76 -0.61 19.06
N LYS A 79 1.55 0.42 18.24
CA LYS A 79 0.27 1.11 18.05
C LYS A 79 -0.56 0.56 16.89
N VAL A 80 0.07 -0.20 15.99
CA VAL A 80 -0.59 -0.80 14.82
C VAL A 80 -1.26 -2.12 15.19
N ARG A 81 -2.57 -2.20 14.99
CA ARG A 81 -3.33 -3.45 15.07
C ARG A 81 -3.28 -4.16 13.73
N VAL A 82 -3.05 -5.48 13.75
CA VAL A 82 -3.11 -6.32 12.55
C VAL A 82 -4.08 -7.47 12.81
N LEU A 83 -5.07 -7.60 11.92
CA LEU A 83 -6.07 -8.64 11.96
C LEU A 83 -5.98 -9.48 10.68
N SER A 84 -6.23 -10.78 10.79
CA SER A 84 -6.46 -11.64 9.64
C SER A 84 -7.92 -12.14 9.63
N VAL A 85 -8.50 -12.28 8.43
CA VAL A 85 -9.85 -12.81 8.22
C VAL A 85 -9.77 -13.98 7.24
N PHE A 86 -10.13 -15.17 7.71
CA PHE A 86 -10.25 -16.38 6.91
C PHE A 86 -11.64 -16.98 7.13
N ASP A 87 -12.56 -16.73 6.20
CA ASP A 87 -13.93 -17.25 6.27
C ASP A 87 -14.28 -18.07 5.02
N PRO A 88 -14.13 -19.41 5.06
CA PRO A 88 -14.49 -20.26 3.94
C PRO A 88 -16.01 -20.36 3.72
N GLY A 89 -16.82 -19.94 4.70
CA GLY A 89 -18.26 -20.15 4.75
C GLY A 89 -19.10 -19.06 4.07
N VAL A 90 -18.49 -17.96 3.64
CA VAL A 90 -19.23 -16.89 2.95
C VAL A 90 -19.78 -17.38 1.60
N PRO A 91 -21.02 -16.99 1.23
CA PRO A 91 -21.63 -17.44 -0.02
C PRO A 91 -20.99 -16.76 -1.24
N SER A 92 -21.15 -17.40 -2.40
CA SER A 92 -20.77 -16.80 -3.68
C SER A 92 -21.59 -15.55 -3.95
N GLY A 93 -20.92 -14.49 -4.39
CA GLY A 93 -21.59 -13.25 -4.76
C GLY A 93 -20.60 -12.12 -4.96
N ASP A 94 -21.09 -11.09 -5.65
CA ASP A 94 -20.37 -9.86 -5.90
C ASP A 94 -19.79 -9.27 -4.60
N GLN A 95 -20.63 -9.15 -3.58
CA GLN A 95 -20.31 -8.57 -2.28
C GLN A 95 -19.17 -9.29 -1.53
N ASN A 96 -18.87 -10.55 -1.90
CA ASN A 96 -17.82 -11.37 -1.28
C ASN A 96 -16.63 -11.62 -2.22
N SER A 97 -16.61 -10.94 -3.37
CA SER A 97 -15.45 -10.89 -4.26
C SER A 97 -14.71 -9.58 -4.04
N LEU A 98 -13.55 -9.65 -3.39
CA LEU A 98 -12.72 -8.49 -3.05
C LEU A 98 -11.62 -8.24 -4.10
N VAL A 99 -11.37 -9.21 -4.97
CA VAL A 99 -10.32 -9.15 -5.99
C VAL A 99 -10.90 -9.53 -7.35
N ALA A 100 -10.46 -8.83 -8.39
CA ALA A 100 -10.74 -9.13 -9.77
C ALA A 100 -9.46 -9.49 -10.53
N GLN A 101 -9.60 -10.30 -11.58
CA GLN A 101 -8.57 -10.59 -12.55
C GLN A 101 -8.62 -9.58 -13.70
N ASP A 102 -7.56 -8.79 -13.91
CA ASP A 102 -7.53 -7.85 -15.01
C ASP A 102 -7.70 -8.55 -16.38
N GLY A 103 -8.44 -7.92 -17.31
CA GLY A 103 -8.76 -8.54 -18.60
C GLY A 103 -7.61 -8.55 -19.61
N VAL A 104 -6.55 -7.77 -19.35
CA VAL A 104 -5.48 -7.50 -20.34
C VAL A 104 -4.07 -7.77 -19.82
N SER A 105 -3.91 -8.05 -18.52
CA SER A 105 -2.62 -8.32 -17.89
C SER A 105 -2.77 -9.35 -16.78
N ASN A 106 -1.67 -9.80 -16.18
CA ASN A 106 -1.69 -10.72 -15.03
C ASN A 106 -1.86 -9.99 -13.67
N LEU A 107 -2.51 -8.83 -13.66
CA LEU A 107 -2.74 -7.98 -12.49
C LEU A 107 -3.98 -8.43 -11.70
N LEU A 108 -3.83 -8.52 -10.38
CA LEU A 108 -4.96 -8.60 -9.46
C LEU A 108 -5.41 -7.19 -9.10
N VAL A 109 -6.71 -6.91 -9.26
CA VAL A 109 -7.30 -5.58 -9.03
C VAL A 109 -8.19 -5.64 -7.78
N PRO A 110 -7.98 -4.79 -6.76
CA PRO A 110 -8.88 -4.74 -5.62
C PRO A 110 -10.26 -4.17 -6.03
N ARG A 111 -11.34 -4.88 -5.66
CA ARG A 111 -12.74 -4.47 -5.85
C ARG A 111 -13.15 -3.59 -4.68
N ARG A 112 -12.66 -2.35 -4.73
CA ARG A 112 -12.59 -1.38 -3.63
C ARG A 112 -13.86 -1.23 -2.80
N ASP A 113 -15.02 -1.13 -3.45
CA ASP A 113 -16.29 -0.83 -2.77
C ASP A 113 -16.80 -2.01 -1.93
N ASN A 114 -16.27 -3.21 -2.14
CA ASN A 114 -16.70 -4.42 -1.41
C ASN A 114 -15.96 -4.62 -0.08
N PHE A 115 -14.79 -4.00 0.10
CA PHE A 115 -13.96 -4.21 1.29
C PHE A 115 -14.65 -3.75 2.58
N LYS A 116 -15.22 -2.53 2.60
CA LYS A 116 -15.83 -1.99 3.81
C LYS A 116 -17.06 -2.78 4.26
N PRO A 117 -18.05 -3.09 3.38
CA PRO A 117 -19.17 -3.95 3.74
C PRO A 117 -18.74 -5.34 4.20
N PHE A 118 -17.75 -5.95 3.54
CA PHE A 118 -17.23 -7.27 3.91
C PHE A 118 -16.61 -7.25 5.31
N LEU A 119 -15.70 -6.30 5.58
CA LEU A 119 -15.06 -6.17 6.89
C LEU A 119 -16.06 -5.90 8.03
N ALA A 120 -17.11 -5.11 7.76
CA ALA A 120 -18.16 -4.84 8.73
C ALA A 120 -18.92 -6.12 9.16
N GLN A 121 -19.13 -7.08 8.26
CA GLN A 121 -19.74 -8.38 8.60
C GLN A 121 -18.88 -9.20 9.60
N HIS A 122 -17.58 -8.92 9.64
CA HIS A 122 -16.63 -9.54 10.56
C HIS A 122 -16.33 -8.68 11.80
N GLY A 123 -17.04 -7.56 11.99
CA GLY A 123 -16.80 -6.61 13.08
C GLY A 123 -15.44 -5.92 12.99
N VAL A 124 -14.90 -5.76 11.78
CA VAL A 124 -13.61 -5.13 11.53
C VAL A 124 -13.80 -3.76 10.88
N GLU A 125 -13.14 -2.76 11.46
CA GLU A 125 -12.90 -1.47 10.81
C GLU A 125 -11.39 -1.36 10.54
N ALA A 126 -11.02 -1.08 9.29
CA ALA A 126 -9.64 -1.03 8.84
C ALA A 126 -9.32 0.32 8.17
N ASP A 127 -8.05 0.71 8.26
CA ASP A 127 -7.48 1.84 7.54
C ASP A 127 -6.87 1.38 6.21
N VAL A 128 -6.24 0.21 6.22
CA VAL A 128 -5.69 -0.47 5.05
C VAL A 128 -6.10 -1.93 5.08
N ALA A 129 -6.50 -2.48 3.93
CA ALA A 129 -6.94 -3.86 3.81
C ALA A 129 -6.29 -4.56 2.62
N TYR A 130 -5.67 -5.71 2.90
CA TYR A 130 -5.20 -6.66 1.89
C TYR A 130 -6.25 -7.72 1.65
N ALA A 131 -6.49 -8.06 0.38
CA ALA A 131 -7.14 -9.30 -0.03
C ALA A 131 -6.10 -10.18 -0.74
N VAL A 132 -5.82 -11.33 -0.11
CA VAL A 132 -4.90 -12.35 -0.61
C VAL A 132 -5.66 -13.24 -1.57
N SER A 133 -5.13 -13.45 -2.77
CA SER A 133 -5.66 -14.36 -3.79
C SER A 133 -4.68 -15.50 -4.07
N LEU A 134 -5.21 -16.65 -4.49
CA LEU A 134 -4.45 -17.77 -5.07
C LEU A 134 -4.91 -17.99 -6.53
N SER A 135 -5.19 -16.90 -7.23
CA SER A 135 -5.48 -16.87 -8.65
C SER A 135 -4.42 -17.62 -9.47
N GLN A 136 -4.86 -18.57 -10.30
CA GLN A 136 -3.94 -19.41 -11.08
C GLN A 136 -3.26 -18.67 -12.25
N SER A 137 -3.78 -17.51 -12.65
CA SER A 137 -3.33 -16.79 -13.85
C SER A 137 -2.85 -15.36 -13.57
N HIS A 138 -3.15 -14.79 -12.39
CA HIS A 138 -2.82 -13.41 -12.04
C HIS A 138 -2.03 -13.37 -10.75
N THR A 139 -0.82 -12.82 -10.82
CA THR A 139 0.17 -12.84 -9.72
C THR A 139 0.68 -11.47 -9.33
N ARG A 140 0.46 -10.44 -10.15
CA ARG A 140 0.90 -9.07 -9.83
C ARG A 140 -0.09 -8.41 -8.89
N ALA A 141 0.44 -7.74 -7.87
CA ALA A 141 -0.36 -6.98 -6.92
C ALA A 141 -0.74 -5.60 -7.48
N SER A 142 -1.77 -5.00 -6.91
CA SER A 142 -2.07 -3.58 -7.09
C SER A 142 -2.84 -3.04 -5.88
N ALA A 143 -2.91 -1.71 -5.80
CA ALA A 143 -3.57 -1.02 -4.72
C ALA A 143 -4.43 0.15 -5.20
N TRP A 144 -5.48 0.44 -4.42
CA TRP A 144 -6.20 1.70 -4.47
C TRP A 144 -5.93 2.53 -3.22
N PHE A 145 -5.85 3.84 -3.42
CA PHE A 145 -5.64 4.79 -2.33
C PHE A 145 -6.83 4.83 -1.36
N THR A 146 -6.57 5.35 -0.17
CA THR A 146 -7.61 5.62 0.82
C THR A 146 -8.53 6.76 0.33
N THR A 147 -9.85 6.64 0.52
CA THR A 147 -10.75 7.81 0.51
C THR A 147 -10.84 8.29 1.94
N ASP A 148 -10.18 9.40 2.22
CA ASP A 148 -10.23 10.02 3.54
C ASP A 148 -11.62 10.61 3.84
N ASP A 149 -11.92 10.74 5.14
CA ASP A 149 -13.03 11.57 5.60
C ASP A 149 -12.58 13.04 5.64
N ASP A 150 -12.78 13.76 4.53
CA ASP A 150 -12.37 15.15 4.38
C ASP A 150 -13.21 16.16 5.20
N ALA A 151 -14.35 15.71 5.72
CA ALA A 151 -15.13 16.50 6.67
C ALA A 151 -14.62 16.33 8.12
N GLY A 152 -13.83 15.30 8.38
CA GLY A 152 -13.32 14.95 9.70
C GLY A 152 -12.02 15.67 10.10
N PRO A 153 -11.56 15.46 11.35
CA PRO A 153 -10.30 16.01 11.83
C PRO A 153 -9.09 15.39 11.13
N GLY A 154 -7.95 16.09 11.21
CA GLY A 154 -6.69 15.67 10.65
C GLY A 154 -5.54 16.57 11.09
N ASN A 155 -4.31 16.13 10.79
CA ASN A 155 -3.12 16.93 11.01
C ASN A 155 -2.77 17.63 9.71
N ASN A 156 -2.79 18.96 9.70
CA ASN A 156 -2.48 19.73 8.49
C ASN A 156 -0.99 19.64 8.15
N PHE A 157 -0.69 19.61 6.85
CA PHE A 157 0.65 19.75 6.31
C PHE A 157 0.63 20.64 5.07
N THR A 158 1.79 21.12 4.65
CA THR A 158 1.96 21.95 3.46
C THR A 158 2.84 21.26 2.44
N LEU A 159 2.42 21.31 1.17
CA LEU A 159 3.19 20.83 0.02
C LEU A 159 3.15 21.90 -1.07
N ASP A 160 4.32 22.44 -1.42
CA ASP A 160 4.47 23.53 -2.40
C ASP A 160 3.54 24.72 -2.11
N GLY A 161 3.46 25.12 -0.84
CA GLY A 161 2.63 26.23 -0.36
C GLY A 161 1.12 25.93 -0.30
N LYS A 162 0.68 24.74 -0.70
CA LYS A 162 -0.72 24.30 -0.57
C LYS A 162 -0.91 23.53 0.73
N THR A 163 -1.99 23.81 1.44
CA THR A 163 -2.34 23.08 2.67
C THR A 163 -3.17 21.84 2.33
N PHE A 164 -2.80 20.72 2.93
CA PHE A 164 -3.47 19.42 2.88
C PHE A 164 -3.65 18.89 4.31
N SER A 165 -4.31 17.75 4.46
CA SER A 165 -4.54 17.15 5.78
C SER A 165 -4.30 15.64 5.81
N HIS A 166 -3.48 15.19 6.75
CA HIS A 166 -3.43 13.79 7.15
C HIS A 166 -4.68 13.46 7.98
N ARG A 167 -5.77 13.07 7.31
CA ARG A 167 -7.05 12.81 7.97
C ARG A 167 -6.96 11.63 8.93
N HIS A 168 -7.55 11.78 10.12
CA HIS A 168 -7.56 10.76 11.17
C HIS A 168 -8.36 9.51 10.78
N ARG A 169 -9.38 9.67 9.92
CA ARG A 169 -10.32 8.61 9.51
C ARG A 169 -10.46 8.53 8.00
N ASN A 170 -11.04 7.41 7.54
CA ASN A 170 -11.34 7.17 6.14
C ASN A 170 -12.80 6.77 5.94
N ILE A 171 -13.36 7.15 4.80
CA ILE A 171 -14.66 6.65 4.34
C ILE A 171 -14.49 5.25 3.77
N THR A 172 -13.43 5.03 2.99
CA THR A 172 -13.06 3.73 2.39
C THR A 172 -11.57 3.49 2.64
N PRO A 173 -11.18 2.32 3.20
CA PRO A 173 -9.77 2.04 3.45
C PRO A 173 -8.95 2.05 2.16
N GLY A 174 -7.64 2.17 2.29
CA GLY A 174 -6.73 1.74 1.23
C GLY A 174 -6.90 0.24 0.99
N THR A 175 -7.00 -0.18 -0.26
CA THR A 175 -7.25 -1.59 -0.58
C THR A 175 -6.16 -2.15 -1.46
N ILE A 176 -5.74 -3.38 -1.19
CA ILE A 176 -4.65 -4.06 -1.87
C ILE A 176 -5.15 -5.44 -2.31
N ALA A 177 -4.89 -5.81 -3.55
CA ALA A 177 -5.02 -7.17 -4.01
C ALA A 177 -3.62 -7.75 -4.19
N ILE A 178 -3.33 -8.88 -3.55
CA ILE A 178 -2.00 -9.49 -3.55
C ILE A 178 -2.10 -10.99 -3.75
N HIS A 179 -1.19 -11.57 -4.53
CA HIS A 179 -1.13 -13.01 -4.69
C HIS A 179 -0.42 -13.66 -3.47
N SER A 180 -0.83 -14.86 -3.07
CA SER A 180 -0.26 -15.54 -1.90
C SER A 180 1.22 -15.87 -2.04
N SER A 181 1.74 -15.91 -3.27
CA SER A 181 3.15 -16.13 -3.59
C SER A 181 3.96 -14.83 -3.73
N ALA A 182 3.39 -13.67 -3.40
CA ALA A 182 4.12 -12.42 -3.40
C ALA A 182 5.31 -12.51 -2.43
N THR A 183 6.40 -11.82 -2.76
CA THR A 183 7.66 -11.86 -2.00
C THR A 183 8.32 -10.48 -1.98
N SER A 184 9.42 -10.39 -1.24
CA SER A 184 10.27 -9.20 -1.20
C SER A 184 9.49 -7.95 -0.77
N MET A 185 9.69 -6.84 -1.48
CA MET A 185 9.17 -5.53 -1.09
C MET A 185 7.75 -5.24 -1.58
N THR A 186 7.09 -6.19 -2.26
CA THR A 186 5.76 -5.96 -2.86
C THR A 186 4.72 -5.54 -1.83
N ALA A 187 4.65 -6.19 -0.66
CA ALA A 187 3.61 -5.86 0.31
C ALA A 187 3.73 -4.44 0.87
N VAL A 188 4.96 -3.97 1.16
CA VAL A 188 5.22 -2.61 1.63
C VAL A 188 5.14 -1.56 0.52
N HIS A 189 5.45 -1.92 -0.73
CA HIS A 189 5.21 -1.07 -1.90
C HIS A 189 3.72 -0.76 -2.06
N GLU A 190 2.87 -1.80 -2.12
CA GLU A 190 1.42 -1.62 -2.23
C GLU A 190 0.80 -0.91 -1.01
N PHE A 191 1.41 -1.11 0.17
CA PHE A 191 1.02 -0.37 1.36
C PHE A 191 1.23 1.14 1.20
N GLY A 192 2.33 1.56 0.57
CA GLY A 192 2.61 2.98 0.30
C GLY A 192 1.51 3.62 -0.54
N HIS A 193 1.04 2.93 -1.58
CA HIS A 193 -0.13 3.34 -2.35
C HIS A 193 -1.40 3.37 -1.50
N ALA A 194 -1.76 2.23 -0.90
CA ALA A 194 -3.03 2.08 -0.20
C ALA A 194 -3.17 3.05 0.97
N LEU A 195 -2.11 3.25 1.74
CA LEU A 195 -2.08 4.20 2.83
C LEU A 195 -2.28 5.63 2.32
N SER A 196 -1.76 6.00 1.14
CA SER A 196 -1.90 7.35 0.57
C SER A 196 -3.36 7.73 0.25
N SER A 197 -3.59 8.96 -0.21
CA SER A 197 -4.94 9.55 -0.30
C SER A 197 -5.27 10.08 -1.69
N TYR A 198 -6.51 9.86 -2.12
CA TYR A 198 -7.02 10.51 -3.34
C TYR A 198 -7.06 12.04 -3.24
N SER A 199 -7.37 12.58 -2.06
CA SER A 199 -7.59 14.03 -1.85
C SER A 199 -6.40 14.71 -1.17
N ASN A 200 -5.62 13.98 -0.37
CA ASN A 200 -4.55 14.55 0.47
C ASN A 200 -3.14 14.05 0.08
N GLY A 201 -2.96 13.60 -1.16
CA GLY A 201 -1.65 13.20 -1.69
C GLY A 201 -1.60 11.72 -2.04
N ALA A 202 -1.55 11.44 -3.35
CA ALA A 202 -1.41 10.10 -3.88
C ALA A 202 0.07 9.78 -4.13
N VAL A 203 0.54 8.67 -3.58
CA VAL A 203 1.87 8.13 -3.89
C VAL A 203 1.72 7.22 -5.12
N LEU A 204 2.53 7.44 -6.15
CA LEU A 204 2.42 6.81 -7.46
C LEU A 204 3.66 5.95 -7.76
N ASP A 205 3.49 5.01 -8.70
CA ASP A 205 4.60 4.26 -9.27
C ASP A 205 5.56 5.21 -10.01
N LEU A 206 6.86 4.96 -9.86
CA LEU A 206 7.94 5.75 -10.47
C LEU A 206 8.60 5.02 -11.66
N TYR A 207 8.31 3.72 -11.81
CA TYR A 207 8.78 2.87 -12.91
C TYR A 207 7.88 2.92 -14.15
N VAL A 208 7.06 3.96 -14.26
CA VAL A 208 6.33 4.36 -15.47
C VAL A 208 6.41 5.88 -15.63
N ASP A 209 6.11 6.43 -16.81
CA ASP A 209 6.04 7.89 -17.02
C ASP A 209 4.79 8.50 -16.36
N SER A 210 4.69 8.35 -15.04
CA SER A 210 3.53 8.70 -14.23
C SER A 210 3.12 10.17 -14.38
N LYS A 211 1.83 10.39 -14.14
CA LYS A 211 1.26 11.73 -13.94
C LYS A 211 1.76 12.36 -12.64
N LEU A 212 1.44 13.63 -12.42
CA LEU A 212 1.79 14.30 -11.17
C LEU A 212 1.15 13.59 -9.97
N GLY A 213 1.94 13.38 -8.93
CA GLY A 213 1.55 12.81 -7.65
C GLY A 213 2.33 13.48 -6.52
N LEU A 214 2.23 12.94 -5.31
CA LEU A 214 2.99 13.43 -4.16
C LEU A 214 4.49 13.22 -4.37
N ASN A 215 4.87 12.04 -4.85
CA ASN A 215 6.26 11.60 -5.05
C ASN A 215 6.72 11.67 -6.51
N ASN A 216 5.89 12.18 -7.41
CA ASN A 216 6.21 12.26 -8.83
C ASN A 216 5.86 13.62 -9.42
N LYS A 217 6.85 14.26 -10.06
CA LYS A 217 6.68 15.52 -10.80
C LYS A 217 7.01 15.28 -12.27
N ARG A 218 6.77 16.27 -13.13
CA ARG A 218 7.11 16.24 -14.55
C ARG A 218 7.88 17.49 -14.93
N GLY A 219 8.90 17.35 -15.77
CA GLY A 219 9.66 18.47 -16.31
C GLY A 219 11.11 18.11 -16.58
N ARG A 220 11.63 18.63 -17.71
CA ARG A 220 13.03 18.52 -18.11
C ARG A 220 13.58 19.91 -18.48
N PRO A 221 14.86 20.22 -18.19
CA PRO A 221 15.79 19.44 -17.35
C PRO A 221 15.24 19.23 -15.93
N ILE A 222 15.69 18.19 -15.21
CA ILE A 222 15.23 17.90 -13.85
C ILE A 222 15.58 19.11 -12.96
N PRO A 223 14.61 19.79 -12.34
CA PRO A 223 14.89 20.88 -11.41
C PRO A 223 15.66 20.38 -10.18
N ALA A 224 16.58 21.17 -9.63
CA ALA A 224 17.33 20.78 -8.43
C ALA A 224 16.43 20.58 -7.19
N SER A 225 15.35 21.37 -7.10
CA SER A 225 14.33 21.24 -6.05
C SER A 225 13.15 20.43 -6.54
N PHE A 226 12.72 19.45 -5.74
CA PHE A 226 11.55 18.62 -6.01
C PHE A 226 10.26 19.27 -5.51
N ALA A 227 10.21 19.59 -4.21
CA ALA A 227 9.06 20.20 -3.55
C ALA A 227 9.47 20.85 -2.22
N THR A 228 8.58 21.63 -1.63
CA THR A 228 8.68 22.05 -0.21
C THR A 228 7.61 21.33 0.61
N TYR A 229 8.01 20.51 1.58
CA TYR A 229 7.13 19.77 2.50
C TYR A 229 7.28 20.34 3.91
N ASP A 230 6.23 20.93 4.47
CA ASP A 230 6.24 21.57 5.80
C ASP A 230 7.42 22.54 6.01
N GLY A 231 7.63 23.39 5.00
CA GLY A 231 8.71 24.39 4.99
C GLY A 231 10.11 23.81 4.70
N VAL A 232 10.25 22.50 4.57
CA VAL A 232 11.50 21.84 4.21
C VAL A 232 11.59 21.63 2.71
N VAL A 233 12.59 22.24 2.07
CA VAL A 233 12.89 22.03 0.66
C VAL A 233 13.53 20.66 0.47
N MET A 234 12.92 19.84 -0.37
CA MET A 234 13.39 18.51 -0.75
C MET A 234 14.04 18.57 -2.13
N ALA A 235 15.22 17.98 -2.29
CA ALA A 235 15.90 17.91 -3.59
C ALA A 235 15.24 16.88 -4.52
N SER A 236 15.42 17.05 -5.83
CA SER A 236 15.11 16.01 -6.81
C SER A 236 16.24 14.98 -6.88
N ASP A 237 15.94 13.77 -7.32
CA ASP A 237 16.98 12.83 -7.74
C ASP A 237 17.50 13.21 -9.15
N PRO A 238 18.75 13.69 -9.29
CA PRO A 238 19.29 14.07 -10.58
C PRO A 238 19.64 12.86 -11.48
N ILE A 239 19.72 11.65 -10.92
CA ILE A 239 20.15 10.43 -11.63
C ILE A 239 19.02 9.42 -11.83
N ARG A 240 17.77 9.88 -11.75
CA ARG A 240 16.54 9.12 -11.95
C ARG A 240 16.58 8.12 -13.13
N ASP A 241 17.21 8.50 -14.24
CA ASP A 241 17.24 7.71 -15.46
C ASP A 241 18.27 6.55 -15.45
N SER A 242 19.05 6.41 -14.38
CA SER A 242 20.12 5.40 -14.28
C SER A 242 19.63 3.94 -14.33
N LEU A 243 18.33 3.69 -14.17
CA LEU A 243 17.70 2.37 -14.28
C LEU A 243 17.35 1.94 -15.71
N GLY A 244 17.69 2.75 -16.72
CA GLY A 244 17.51 2.42 -18.13
C GLY A 244 16.13 2.76 -18.69
N TYR A 245 15.43 3.72 -18.10
CA TYR A 245 14.14 4.18 -18.59
C TYR A 245 14.24 4.92 -19.94
N PRO A 246 13.16 4.95 -20.75
CA PRO A 246 13.15 5.69 -22.00
C PRO A 246 13.50 7.16 -21.80
N VAL A 247 14.41 7.69 -22.63
CA VAL A 247 14.85 9.10 -22.60
C VAL A 247 13.71 10.11 -22.82
N THR A 248 12.57 9.66 -23.33
CA THR A 248 11.37 10.49 -23.54
C THR A 248 10.59 10.73 -22.25
N TRP A 249 10.84 9.96 -21.18
CA TRP A 249 10.14 10.11 -19.90
C TRP A 249 10.39 11.48 -19.27
N GLN A 250 9.29 12.12 -18.89
CA GLN A 250 9.28 13.46 -18.33
C GLN A 250 9.19 13.46 -16.82
N SER A 251 8.79 12.33 -16.21
CA SER A 251 8.71 12.26 -14.76
C SER A 251 10.07 12.45 -14.06
N TYR A 252 10.04 12.78 -12.79
CA TYR A 252 11.17 12.68 -11.87
C TYR A 252 10.63 12.62 -10.45
N HIS A 253 11.46 12.15 -9.51
CA HIS A 253 11.07 11.98 -8.11
C HIS A 253 12.05 12.69 -7.18
N CYS A 254 11.70 12.67 -5.89
CA CYS A 254 12.51 13.24 -4.83
C CYS A 254 13.82 12.45 -4.66
N GLU A 255 14.82 13.10 -4.06
CA GLU A 255 16.08 12.48 -3.70
C GLU A 255 15.90 11.20 -2.88
N LEU A 256 16.76 10.23 -3.17
CA LEU A 256 16.79 8.94 -2.49
C LEU A 256 17.36 9.08 -1.08
N ILE A 257 16.89 8.24 -0.15
CA ILE A 257 17.50 8.15 1.19
C ILE A 257 18.89 7.53 1.08
N THR A 258 18.99 6.45 0.30
CA THR A 258 20.26 5.78 0.01
C THR A 258 20.49 5.82 -1.51
N PRO A 259 21.33 6.74 -2.03
CA PRO A 259 21.47 6.98 -3.47
C PRO A 259 21.88 5.77 -4.32
N ALA A 260 22.41 4.71 -3.70
CA ALA A 260 22.76 3.48 -4.39
C ALA A 260 21.56 2.58 -4.72
N PHE A 261 20.39 2.78 -4.11
CA PHE A 261 19.23 1.92 -4.28
C PHE A 261 18.03 2.69 -4.84
N PRO A 262 17.28 2.11 -5.79
CA PRO A 262 16.02 2.69 -6.26
C PRO A 262 15.07 3.02 -5.11
N ALA A 263 14.20 4.01 -5.34
CA ALA A 263 13.07 4.23 -4.45
C ALA A 263 12.16 2.98 -4.46
N LEU A 264 11.52 2.70 -3.33
CA LEU A 264 10.60 1.57 -3.21
C LEU A 264 9.38 1.70 -4.16
N MET A 265 8.97 2.92 -4.50
CA MET A 265 7.90 3.14 -5.49
C MET A 265 8.41 3.08 -6.94
N ASP A 266 9.73 2.94 -7.12
CA ASP A 266 10.37 2.70 -8.40
C ASP A 266 10.57 1.19 -8.63
N ASN A 267 11.31 0.80 -9.67
CA ASN A 267 11.58 -0.60 -9.97
C ASN A 267 12.64 -1.16 -9.02
N TYR A 268 12.21 -1.46 -7.78
CA TYR A 268 13.07 -1.99 -6.73
C TYR A 268 13.72 -3.33 -7.07
N TRP A 269 13.23 -4.06 -8.07
CA TRP A 269 13.88 -5.27 -8.58
C TRP A 269 15.21 -4.98 -9.27
N MET A 270 15.47 -3.72 -9.67
CA MET A 270 16.73 -3.26 -10.24
C MET A 270 17.76 -2.85 -9.19
N ALA A 271 17.50 -3.11 -7.90
CA ALA A 271 18.45 -2.85 -6.82
C ALA A 271 19.81 -3.53 -7.09
N PRO A 272 20.95 -2.84 -6.82
CA PRO A 272 22.26 -3.46 -6.96
C PRO A 272 22.39 -4.78 -6.21
N GLY A 273 23.04 -5.75 -6.86
CA GLY A 273 23.20 -7.11 -6.31
C GLY A 273 21.93 -7.96 -6.35
N GLY A 274 20.81 -7.45 -6.89
CA GLY A 274 19.54 -8.17 -6.91
C GLY A 274 18.93 -8.34 -5.52
N ILE A 275 19.13 -7.35 -4.63
CA ILE A 275 18.64 -7.36 -3.24
C ILE A 275 17.65 -6.20 -3.04
N PRO A 276 16.38 -6.38 -3.41
CA PRO A 276 15.38 -5.32 -3.26
C PRO A 276 15.14 -4.85 -1.84
N GLU A 277 15.42 -5.69 -0.84
CA GLU A 277 15.20 -5.38 0.58
C GLU A 277 16.01 -4.15 1.05
N HIS A 278 17.03 -3.75 0.31
CA HIS A 278 17.78 -2.51 0.57
C HIS A 278 17.10 -1.24 0.05
N CYS A 279 16.09 -1.36 -0.81
CA CYS A 279 15.30 -0.22 -1.27
C CYS A 279 14.46 0.38 -0.12
N GLN A 280 14.29 1.69 -0.19
CA GLN A 280 13.49 2.47 0.75
C GLN A 280 12.63 3.45 -0.03
N HIS A 281 11.56 3.96 0.56
CA HIS A 281 10.89 5.13 -0.02
C HIS A 281 11.88 6.30 -0.18
N ASP A 282 11.68 7.13 -1.21
CA ASP A 282 12.39 8.41 -1.30
C ASP A 282 12.07 9.32 -0.11
N ARG A 283 12.83 10.41 0.06
CA ARG A 283 12.72 11.23 1.28
C ARG A 283 11.32 11.78 1.53
N ILE A 284 10.70 12.36 0.50
CA ILE A 284 9.37 12.96 0.67
C ILE A 284 8.29 11.90 0.89
N THR A 285 8.38 10.76 0.20
CA THR A 285 7.41 9.67 0.35
C THR A 285 7.49 9.08 1.75
N ARG A 286 8.70 8.81 2.26
CA ARG A 286 8.88 8.29 3.62
C ARG A 286 8.33 9.26 4.66
N GLN A 287 8.66 10.54 4.55
CA GLN A 287 8.18 11.56 5.48
C GLN A 287 6.64 11.61 5.47
N PHE A 288 6.05 11.73 4.29
CA PHE A 288 4.60 11.77 4.11
C PHE A 288 3.89 10.55 4.71
N LEU A 289 4.36 9.34 4.40
CA LEU A 289 3.74 8.10 4.90
C LEU A 289 3.88 7.98 6.43
N MET A 290 5.03 8.35 6.99
CA MET A 290 5.25 8.34 8.45
C MET A 290 4.31 9.31 9.17
N ASP A 291 4.16 10.53 8.67
CA ASP A 291 3.26 11.52 9.27
C ASP A 291 1.80 11.11 9.16
N ARG A 292 1.45 10.46 8.05
CA ARG A 292 0.12 9.89 7.86
C ARG A 292 -0.19 8.74 8.83
N VAL A 293 0.75 7.80 9.02
CA VAL A 293 0.61 6.73 10.02
C VAL A 293 0.45 7.33 11.42
N ARG A 294 1.27 8.33 11.77
CA ARG A 294 1.18 9.03 13.06
C ARG A 294 -0.18 9.69 13.25
N ALA A 295 -0.72 10.35 12.22
CA ALA A 295 -2.05 10.97 12.29
C ALA A 295 -3.18 9.95 12.49
N LYS A 296 -3.11 8.79 11.82
CA LYS A 296 -4.09 7.69 12.04
C LYS A 296 -3.92 7.08 13.45
N ILE A 297 -2.70 6.98 13.96
CA ILE A 297 -2.41 6.51 15.33
C ILE A 297 -2.85 7.52 16.38
N SER A 298 -2.87 8.82 16.09
CA SER A 298 -3.24 9.85 17.08
C SER A 298 -4.73 10.09 17.26
N ARG A 299 -5.58 9.56 16.36
CA ARG A 299 -7.04 9.63 16.52
C ARG A 299 -7.49 9.01 17.85
#